data_AF-A0A9D9W6Z5-F1
#
_entry.id   AF-A0A9D9W6Z5-F1
#
_cell.length_a   1.000
_cell.length_b   1.000
_cell.length_c   1.000
_cell.angle_alpha   90.00
_cell.angle_beta   90.00
_cell.angle_gamma   90.00
#
_symmetry.space_group_name_H-M   'P 1'
#
loop_
_entity.id
_entity.type
_entity.pdbx_description
1 polymer ?
#
loop_
_entity_poly.entity_id
_entity_poly.type
_entity_poly.pdbx_seq_one_letter_code
_entity_poly.pdbx_strand_id
1 'polypeptide(L)'
;MKTNLSSQITLNRVSPRYYKPENAFEKSVLTRFEKIPTDIFESAEEGANQIAYEIAQTIKEKQKVGKFCVLALTGGNSPRNVYSELIRMHQQEKLSFRNVIVFNLYEYYPLAPDAVNSNFNALKEM
;
A
#
# COMPACT_ATOMS: atom_id res chain seq x y z
N MET A 1 18.50 -26.85 20.31
CA MET A 1 18.41 -25.44 20.74
C MET A 1 17.48 -24.71 19.76
N LYS A 2 16.30 -24.25 20.18
CA LYS A 2 15.35 -23.56 19.28
C LYS A 2 15.84 -22.12 19.05
N THR A 3 16.64 -21.90 18.01
CA THR A 3 17.27 -20.60 17.71
C THR A 3 16.40 -19.65 16.89
N ASN A 4 15.19 -20.05 16.49
CA ASN A 4 14.27 -19.20 15.73
C ASN A 4 13.18 -18.62 16.64
N LEU A 5 13.56 -17.60 17.43
CA LEU A 5 12.63 -16.82 18.25
C LEU A 5 11.79 -15.86 17.40
N SER A 6 12.28 -15.45 16.23
CA SER A 6 11.59 -14.55 15.29
C SER A 6 10.25 -15.12 14.81
N SER A 7 10.14 -16.44 14.61
CA SER A 7 8.85 -17.09 14.28
C SER A 7 7.83 -17.08 15.42
N GLN A 8 8.22 -16.70 16.63
CA GLN A 8 7.32 -16.53 17.78
C GLN A 8 6.90 -15.06 17.98
N ILE A 9 7.55 -14.11 17.30
CA ILE A 9 7.23 -12.67 17.32
C ILE A 9 6.40 -12.34 16.06
N THR A 10 5.30 -13.07 15.86
CA THR A 10 4.32 -12.75 14.81
C THR A 10 3.15 -12.00 15.44
N LEU A 11 2.69 -10.92 14.82
CA LEU A 11 1.57 -10.11 15.34
C LEU A 11 0.29 -10.94 15.52
N ASN A 12 0.11 -12.02 14.76
CA ASN A 12 -1.03 -12.93 14.90
C ASN A 12 -1.12 -13.63 16.27
N ARG A 13 -0.07 -13.54 17.09
CA ARG A 13 -0.03 -14.05 18.48
C ARG A 13 0.00 -12.93 19.52
N VAL A 14 0.10 -11.69 19.07
CA VAL A 14 0.08 -10.48 19.90
C VAL A 14 -1.35 -9.95 19.92
N SER A 15 -1.88 -9.66 21.11
CA SER A 15 -3.23 -9.12 21.22
C SER A 15 -3.37 -7.81 20.42
N PRO A 16 -4.45 -7.61 19.64
CA PRO A 16 -4.68 -6.40 18.85
C PRO A 16 -4.56 -5.10 19.65
N ARG A 17 -4.87 -5.12 20.96
CA ARG A 17 -4.73 -3.97 21.86
C ARG A 17 -3.34 -3.31 21.85
N TYR A 18 -2.30 -4.04 21.43
CA TYR A 18 -0.93 -3.54 21.41
C TYR A 18 -0.55 -2.78 20.13
N TYR A 19 -1.36 -2.90 19.07
CA TYR A 19 -1.04 -2.30 17.77
C TYR A 19 -2.23 -1.65 17.07
N LYS A 20 -3.46 -1.92 17.54
CA LYS A 20 -4.72 -1.36 17.06
C LYS A 20 -5.39 -0.56 18.20
N PRO A 21 -5.06 0.73 18.34
CA PRO A 21 -5.59 1.55 19.42
C PRO A 21 -7.10 1.80 19.25
N GLU A 22 -7.86 1.75 20.34
CA GLU A 22 -9.33 1.96 20.29
C GLU A 22 -9.71 3.45 20.38
N ASN A 23 -8.78 4.28 20.84
CA ASN A 23 -9.00 5.71 21.07
C ASN A 23 -7.74 6.55 20.82
N ALA A 24 -7.92 7.87 20.78
CA ALA A 24 -6.84 8.81 20.51
C ALA A 24 -5.72 8.78 21.56
N PHE A 25 -6.06 8.51 22.83
CA PHE A 25 -5.06 8.40 23.89
C PHE A 25 -4.14 7.19 23.67
N GLU A 26 -4.69 6.01 23.42
CA GLU A 26 -3.89 4.81 23.11
C GLU A 26 -3.05 4.98 21.84
N LYS A 27 -3.62 5.60 20.80
CA LYS A 27 -2.85 5.92 19.58
C LYS A 27 -1.68 6.83 19.87
N SER A 28 -1.85 7.83 20.73
CA SER A 28 -0.76 8.73 21.14
C SER A 28 0.34 8.01 21.91
N VAL A 29 -0.02 7.03 22.76
CA VAL A 29 0.93 6.23 23.55
C VAL A 29 1.71 5.27 22.65
N LEU A 30 1.03 4.64 21.69
CA LEU A 30 1.60 3.71 20.71
C LEU A 30 2.57 4.41 19.75
N THR A 31 2.19 5.57 19.24
CA THR A 31 2.94 6.32 18.21
C THR A 31 3.81 7.44 18.78
N ARG A 32 4.04 7.48 20.11
CA ARG A 32 4.70 8.63 20.77
C ARG A 32 6.08 8.99 20.21
N PHE A 33 6.77 8.01 19.65
CA PHE A 33 8.10 8.17 19.07
C PHE A 33 8.07 8.35 17.55
N GLU A 34 6.93 8.10 16.92
CA GLU A 34 6.75 8.25 15.49
C GLU A 34 6.54 9.72 15.14
N LYS A 35 7.24 10.16 14.10
CA LYS A 35 7.19 11.56 13.64
C LYS A 35 6.17 11.78 12.52
N ILE A 36 5.54 10.70 12.07
CA ILE A 36 4.53 10.69 11.01
C ILE A 36 3.35 9.82 11.45
N PRO A 37 2.14 10.05 10.91
CA PRO A 37 1.02 9.14 11.11
C PRO A 37 1.44 7.71 10.79
N THR A 38 1.29 6.83 11.77
CA THR A 38 1.76 5.44 11.70
C THR A 38 0.65 4.55 12.23
N ASP A 39 0.28 3.57 11.43
CA ASP A 39 -0.70 2.55 11.77
C ASP A 39 -0.06 1.18 11.56
N ILE A 40 -0.36 0.23 12.45
CA ILE A 40 0.22 -1.10 12.45
C ILE A 40 -0.90 -2.10 12.14
N PHE A 41 -0.66 -2.99 11.20
CA PHE A 41 -1.60 -4.01 10.76
C PHE A 41 -1.08 -5.41 11.09
N GLU A 42 -2.00 -6.36 11.27
CA GLU A 42 -1.64 -7.73 11.64
C GLU A 42 -0.88 -8.44 10.51
N SER A 43 -1.25 -8.12 9.27
CA SER A 43 -0.65 -8.69 8.06
C SER A 43 -0.31 -7.64 7.01
N ALA A 44 0.61 -7.99 6.12
CA ALA A 44 0.94 -7.16 4.97
C ALA A 44 -0.25 -6.96 4.01
N GLU A 45 -1.17 -7.93 3.95
CA GLU A 45 -2.39 -7.84 3.15
C GLU A 45 -3.38 -6.82 3.73
N GLU A 46 -3.62 -6.87 5.04
CA GLU A 46 -4.51 -5.90 5.71
C GLU A 46 -3.98 -4.47 5.54
N GLY A 47 -2.68 -4.25 5.74
CA GLY A 47 -2.05 -2.94 5.53
C GLY A 47 -2.13 -2.49 4.07
N ALA A 48 -1.89 -3.39 3.12
CA ALA A 48 -2.01 -3.08 1.69
C ALA A 48 -3.45 -2.72 1.29
N ASN A 49 -4.44 -3.41 1.84
CA ASN A 49 -5.85 -3.15 1.58
C ASN A 49 -6.28 -1.78 2.12
N GLN A 50 -5.78 -1.40 3.31
CA GLN A 50 -6.04 -0.07 3.86
C GLN A 50 -5.44 1.03 2.97
N ILE A 51 -4.20 0.86 2.50
CA ILE A 51 -3.56 1.80 1.57
C ILE A 51 -4.35 1.89 0.26
N ALA A 52 -4.76 0.75 -0.31
CA ALA A 52 -5.56 0.71 -1.54
C ALA A 52 -6.90 1.44 -1.36
N TYR A 53 -7.55 1.26 -0.20
CA TYR A 53 -8.78 1.98 0.14
C TYR A 53 -8.56 3.50 0.18
N GLU A 54 -7.50 3.99 0.82
CA GLU A 54 -7.18 5.42 0.88
C GLU A 54 -6.88 6.02 -0.50
N ILE A 55 -6.16 5.29 -1.35
CA ILE A 55 -5.93 5.69 -2.75
C ILE A 55 -7.27 5.75 -3.50
N ALA A 56 -8.12 4.74 -3.35
CA ALA A 56 -9.43 4.68 -4.00
C ALA A 56 -10.34 5.84 -3.56
N GLN A 57 -10.34 6.19 -2.27
CA GLN A 57 -11.08 7.37 -1.78
C GLN A 57 -10.52 8.66 -2.37
N THR A 58 -9.20 8.82 -2.39
CA THR A 58 -8.54 9.98 -2.99
C THR A 58 -8.93 10.14 -4.47
N ILE A 59 -8.93 9.05 -5.23
CA ILE A 59 -9.38 9.05 -6.65
C ILE A 59 -10.84 9.50 -6.74
N LYS A 60 -11.74 8.91 -5.95
CA LYS A 60 -13.17 9.25 -5.94
C LYS A 60 -13.39 10.72 -5.58
N GLU A 61 -12.67 11.25 -4.58
CA GLU A 61 -12.75 12.65 -4.17
C GLU A 61 -12.27 13.60 -5.25
N LYS A 62 -11.12 13.35 -5.87
CA LYS A 62 -10.62 14.15 -6.99
C LYS A 62 -11.59 14.11 -8.17
N GLN A 63 -12.19 12.96 -8.44
CA GLN A 63 -13.18 12.82 -9.51
C GLN A 63 -14.45 13.63 -9.23
N LYS A 64 -14.95 13.63 -7.99
CA LYS A 64 -16.13 14.43 -7.59
C LYS A 64 -15.94 15.92 -7.87
N VAL A 65 -14.72 16.43 -7.67
CA VAL A 65 -14.38 17.84 -7.91
C VAL A 65 -13.84 18.11 -9.31
N GLY A 66 -13.92 17.14 -10.24
CA GLY A 66 -13.49 17.29 -11.63
C GLY A 66 -11.98 17.48 -11.81
N LYS A 67 -11.15 17.04 -10.85
CA LYS A 67 -9.69 17.16 -10.90
C LYS A 67 -9.05 15.82 -11.24
N PHE A 68 -7.87 15.88 -11.85
CA PHE A 68 -7.01 14.71 -12.01
C PHE A 68 -6.46 14.25 -10.65
N CYS A 69 -6.36 12.94 -10.47
CA CYS A 69 -5.59 12.32 -9.41
C CYS A 69 -4.23 11.92 -9.99
N VAL A 70 -3.15 12.52 -9.50
CA VAL A 70 -1.79 12.26 -10.00
C VAL A 70 -1.08 11.36 -9.01
N LEU A 71 -0.63 10.20 -9.47
CA LEU A 71 0.04 9.17 -8.66
C LEU A 71 1.42 8.87 -9.23
N ALA A 72 2.41 8.70 -8.36
CA ALA A 72 3.71 8.14 -8.72
C ALA A 72 3.73 6.67 -8.26
N LEU A 73 3.91 5.74 -9.20
CA LEU A 73 3.91 4.31 -8.93
C LEU A 73 5.33 3.74 -8.99
N THR A 74 5.57 2.73 -8.16
CA THR A 74 6.81 1.97 -8.10
C THR A 74 6.48 0.50 -8.30
N GLY A 75 7.36 -0.25 -8.95
CA GLY A 75 7.32 -1.70 -8.90
C GLY A 75 7.89 -2.22 -7.58
N GLY A 76 8.28 -3.50 -7.59
CA GLY A 76 8.70 -4.23 -6.41
C GLY A 76 7.56 -4.99 -5.75
N ASN A 77 7.91 -5.82 -4.75
CA ASN A 77 6.96 -6.74 -4.14
C ASN A 77 6.03 -6.09 -3.11
N SER A 78 6.53 -5.10 -2.35
CA SER A 78 5.74 -4.41 -1.32
C SER A 78 4.45 -3.76 -1.84
N PRO A 79 4.44 -2.99 -2.95
CA PRO A 79 3.22 -2.37 -3.46
C PRO A 79 2.30 -3.34 -4.21
N ARG A 80 2.75 -4.57 -4.50
CA ARG A 80 2.00 -5.53 -5.33
C ARG A 80 0.60 -5.82 -4.76
N ASN A 81 0.50 -6.01 -3.44
CA ASN A 81 -0.79 -6.25 -2.80
C ASN A 81 -1.72 -5.03 -2.87
N VAL A 82 -1.15 -3.81 -2.83
CA VAL A 82 -1.93 -2.56 -2.99
C VAL A 82 -2.54 -2.50 -4.39
N TYR A 83 -1.75 -2.84 -5.41
CA TYR A 83 -2.22 -2.84 -6.80
C TYR A 83 -3.25 -3.94 -7.06
N SER A 84 -3.03 -5.16 -6.55
CA SER A 84 -4.01 -6.25 -6.63
C SER A 84 -5.36 -5.84 -6.06
N GLU A 85 -5.37 -5.17 -4.91
CA GLU A 85 -6.62 -4.72 -4.29
C GLU A 85 -7.27 -3.57 -5.06
N LEU A 86 -6.50 -2.63 -5.59
CA LEU A 86 -7.00 -1.57 -6.49
C LEU A 86 -7.63 -2.15 -7.77
N ILE A 87 -7.02 -3.19 -8.35
CA ILE A 87 -7.56 -3.93 -9.50
C ILE A 87 -8.86 -4.63 -9.11
N ARG A 88 -8.91 -5.30 -7.94
CA ARG A 88 -10.14 -5.93 -7.43
C ARG A 88 -11.26 -4.90 -7.28
N MET A 89 -10.99 -3.75 -6.66
CA MET A 89 -11.96 -2.65 -6.51
C MET A 89 -12.43 -2.09 -7.85
N HIS A 90 -11.56 -2.04 -8.87
CA HIS A 90 -11.96 -1.64 -10.22
C HIS A 90 -12.94 -2.63 -10.85
N GLN A 91 -12.60 -3.92 -10.79
CA GLN A 91 -13.39 -4.98 -11.41
C GLN A 91 -14.72 -5.22 -10.70
N GLN A 92 -14.73 -5.19 -9.37
CA GLN A 92 -15.87 -5.62 -8.54
C GLN A 92 -16.69 -4.44 -8.01
N GLU A 93 -16.05 -3.31 -7.70
CA GLU A 93 -16.68 -2.15 -7.04
C GLU A 93 -16.77 -0.91 -7.94
N LYS A 94 -16.39 -1.04 -9.21
CA LYS A 94 -16.45 0.02 -10.23
C LYS A 94 -15.62 1.26 -9.88
N LEU A 95 -14.50 1.08 -9.16
CA LEU A 95 -13.51 2.15 -9.02
C LEU A 95 -13.03 2.55 -10.42
N SER A 96 -13.13 3.84 -10.78
CA SER A 96 -12.72 4.31 -12.11
C SER A 96 -11.36 5.00 -12.04
N PHE A 97 -10.43 4.60 -12.92
CA PHE A 97 -9.14 5.25 -13.11
C PHE A 97 -9.15 6.33 -14.21
N ARG A 98 -10.32 6.71 -14.73
CA ARG A 98 -10.45 7.58 -15.92
C ARG A 98 -9.80 8.96 -15.78
N ASN A 99 -9.70 9.48 -14.55
CA ASN A 99 -9.07 10.77 -14.22
C ASN A 99 -7.75 10.59 -13.47
N VAL A 100 -7.12 9.42 -13.58
CA VAL A 100 -5.85 9.13 -12.91
C VAL A 100 -4.70 9.26 -13.89
N ILE A 101 -3.69 10.03 -13.50
CA ILE A 101 -2.43 10.18 -14.23
C ILE A 101 -1.35 9.49 -13.43
N VAL A 102 -0.65 8.53 -14.05
CA VAL A 102 0.42 7.77 -13.42
C VAL A 102 1.78 8.22 -13.93
N PHE A 103 2.69 8.47 -13.00
CA PHE A 103 4.12 8.63 -13.25
C PHE A 103 4.86 7.40 -12.75
N ASN A 104 5.73 6.83 -13.59
CA ASN A 104 6.68 5.83 -13.13
C ASN A 104 7.76 6.51 -12.27
N LEU A 105 7.99 6.03 -11.04
CA LEU A 105 8.84 6.73 -10.08
C LEU A 105 10.34 6.65 -10.41
N TYR A 106 10.80 5.49 -10.90
CA TYR A 106 12.20 5.28 -11.28
C TYR A 106 12.31 4.20 -12.36
N GLU A 107 13.48 4.15 -13.00
CA GLU A 107 13.82 3.10 -13.95
C GLU A 107 15.33 2.85 -13.97
N TYR A 108 15.73 1.66 -14.39
CA TYR A 108 17.14 1.26 -14.47
C TYR A 108 17.81 1.70 -15.77
N TYR A 109 19.06 2.14 -15.66
CA TYR A 109 19.89 2.49 -16.82
C TYR A 109 20.96 1.42 -17.07
N PRO A 110 21.18 0.98 -18.32
CA PRO A 110 20.46 1.35 -19.54
C PRO A 110 19.10 0.65 -19.67
N LEU A 111 18.13 1.34 -20.28
CA LEU A 111 16.80 0.83 -20.60
C LEU A 111 16.88 -0.08 -21.84
N ALA A 112 17.12 -1.37 -21.63
CA ALA A 112 16.95 -2.37 -22.69
C ALA A 112 15.44 -2.70 -22.85
N PRO A 113 14.91 -2.82 -24.09
CA PRO A 113 13.49 -3.11 -24.33
C PRO A 113 12.99 -4.42 -23.70
N ASP A 114 13.89 -5.39 -23.50
CA ASP A 114 13.67 -6.71 -22.92
C ASP A 114 14.21 -6.81 -21.48
N ALA A 115 14.47 -5.67 -20.83
CA ALA A 115 14.94 -5.64 -19.46
C ALA A 115 13.89 -6.27 -18.53
N VAL A 116 14.15 -7.51 -18.10
CA VAL A 116 13.36 -8.25 -17.10
C VAL A 116 13.25 -7.47 -15.79
N ASN A 117 14.24 -6.64 -15.50
CA ASN A 117 14.28 -5.80 -14.31
C ASN A 117 13.62 -4.42 -14.51
N SER A 118 12.99 -4.14 -15.66
CA SER A 118 12.33 -2.86 -15.89
C SER A 118 11.17 -2.65 -14.94
N ASN A 119 11.20 -1.52 -14.23
CA ASN A 119 10.12 -1.13 -13.35
C ASN A 119 8.83 -0.87 -14.13
N PHE A 120 8.96 -0.25 -15.31
CA PHE A 120 7.83 0.01 -16.19
C PHE A 120 7.17 -1.27 -16.72
N ASN A 121 7.96 -2.28 -17.09
CA ASN A 121 7.42 -3.57 -17.52
C ASN A 121 6.71 -4.28 -16.36
N ALA A 122 7.31 -4.29 -15.17
CA ALA A 122 6.67 -4.87 -13.98
C ALA A 122 5.31 -4.22 -13.66
N LEU A 123 5.19 -2.89 -13.82
CA LEU A 123 3.92 -2.18 -13.62
C LEU A 123 2.87 -2.49 -14.68
N LYS A 124 3.27 -2.88 -15.90
CA LYS A 124 2.34 -3.27 -16.98
C LYS A 124 1.82 -4.70 -16.85
N GLU A 125 2.60 -5.58 -16.24
CA GLU A 125 2.27 -7.00 -16.08
C GLU A 125 1.34 -7.29 -14.90
N MET A 126 1.15 -6.30 -14.02
CA MET A 126 0.21 -6.37 -12.88
C MET A 126 -1.23 -6.16 -13.34
#